data_AF-A0A0X1T1V1-F1
#
_entry.id   AF-A0A0X1T1V1-F1
#
_cell.length_a   1.000
_cell.length_b   1.000
_cell.length_c   1.000
_cell.angle_alpha   90.00
_cell.angle_beta   90.00
_cell.angle_gamma   90.00
#
_symmetry.space_group_name_H-M   'P 1'
#
loop_
_entity.id
_entity.type
_entity.pdbx_description
1 polymer ?
#
loop_
_entity_poly.entity_id
_entity_poly.type
_entity_poly.pdbx_seq_one_letter_code
_entity_poly.pdbx_strand_id
1 'polypeptide(L)'
;MNLPRPTRTTLILSLCLAVMAGMLGYEYHQLSKLDNSLAAAADKSSLDAILARLDRVDERLDTVDGKHLVSNDDFRSGQQALSNRIDAVQAFATETAQDLSRNTASAGELKASLETVDSRLQELSKSQVKQSLDAVPKSKAVTRKTHHTQKPNSMTITPQAPPFTVVGIEYRGGERFLSVAPSGSTQLSQIYLIRPGDVVAGTSWRLNALDGKSARFDVAGTPQTVTLAQ
;
A
#
# COMPACT_ATOMS: atom_id res chain seq x y z
N MET A 1 -47.20 -81.66 51.14
CA MET A 1 -45.84 -81.37 51.59
C MET A 1 -45.87 -80.01 52.27
N ASN A 2 -45.71 -79.95 53.60
CA ASN A 2 -45.66 -78.69 54.36
C ASN A 2 -44.34 -77.99 54.04
N LEU A 3 -44.37 -76.86 53.33
CA LEU A 3 -43.17 -76.05 53.17
C LEU A 3 -42.81 -75.45 54.54
N PRO A 4 -41.56 -75.60 55.02
CA PRO A 4 -41.13 -74.96 56.26
C PRO A 4 -41.26 -73.45 56.12
N ARG A 5 -41.87 -72.80 57.12
CA ARG A 5 -42.02 -71.34 57.13
C ARG A 5 -40.62 -70.71 57.11
N PRO A 6 -40.35 -69.71 56.24
CA PRO A 6 -39.05 -69.09 56.16
C PRO A 6 -38.69 -68.48 57.52
N THR A 7 -37.52 -68.86 58.04
CA THR A 7 -36.99 -68.26 59.26
C THR A 7 -36.47 -66.86 58.97
N ARG A 8 -36.53 -65.96 59.94
CA ARG A 8 -36.13 -64.54 59.77
C ARG A 8 -34.72 -64.41 59.16
N THR A 9 -33.81 -65.33 59.47
CA THR A 9 -32.45 -65.39 58.93
C THR A 9 -32.41 -65.63 57.41
N THR A 10 -33.27 -66.50 56.87
CA THR A 10 -33.32 -66.76 55.41
C THR A 10 -33.85 -65.56 54.64
N LEU A 11 -34.76 -64.78 55.24
CA LEU A 11 -35.25 -63.52 54.67
C LEU A 11 -34.18 -62.42 54.69
N ILE A 12 -33.38 -62.35 55.75
CA ILE A 12 -32.26 -61.39 55.84
C ILE A 12 -31.18 -61.74 54.81
N LEU A 13 -30.85 -63.02 54.66
CA LEU A 13 -29.83 -63.48 53.70
C LEU A 13 -30.28 -63.23 52.25
N SER A 14 -31.55 -63.48 51.91
CA SER A 14 -32.06 -63.20 50.57
C SER A 14 -32.07 -61.71 50.25
N LEU A 15 -32.43 -60.86 51.23
CA LEU A 15 -32.34 -59.41 51.10
C LEU A 15 -30.89 -58.96 50.88
N CYS A 16 -29.94 -59.52 51.64
CA CYS A 16 -28.53 -59.20 51.51
C CYS A 16 -27.98 -59.62 50.13
N LEU A 17 -28.34 -60.80 49.63
CA LEU A 17 -27.99 -61.26 48.28
C LEU A 17 -28.60 -60.37 47.18
N ALA A 18 -29.84 -59.92 47.34
CA ALA A 18 -30.48 -59.00 46.40
C ALA A 18 -29.77 -57.64 46.35
N VAL A 19 -29.37 -57.11 47.50
CA VAL A 19 -28.58 -55.87 47.59
C VAL A 19 -27.21 -56.04 46.94
N MET A 20 -26.51 -57.14 47.23
CA MET A 20 -25.21 -57.44 46.61
C MET A 20 -25.33 -57.58 45.08
N ALA A 21 -26.34 -58.29 44.58
CA ALA A 21 -26.59 -58.40 43.14
C ALA A 21 -26.88 -57.05 42.49
N GLY A 22 -27.64 -56.18 43.17
CA GLY A 22 -27.88 -54.80 42.73
C GLY A 22 -26.60 -53.97 42.69
N MET A 23 -25.75 -54.07 43.72
CA MET A 23 -24.45 -53.41 43.77
C MET A 23 -23.52 -53.89 42.65
N LEU A 24 -23.42 -55.20 42.42
CA LEU A 24 -22.63 -55.77 41.32
C LEU A 24 -23.16 -55.30 39.94
N GLY A 25 -24.48 -55.25 39.77
CA GLY A 25 -25.09 -54.73 38.55
C GLY A 25 -24.80 -53.24 38.34
N TYR A 26 -24.79 -52.46 39.43
CA TYR A 26 -24.43 -51.04 39.39
C TYR A 26 -22.95 -50.84 39.04
N GLU A 27 -22.04 -51.60 39.66
CA GLU A 27 -20.61 -51.56 39.34
C GLU A 27 -20.35 -51.98 37.89
N TYR A 28 -20.99 -53.04 37.41
CA TYR A 28 -20.89 -53.47 36.01
C TYR A 28 -21.38 -52.38 35.05
N HIS A 29 -22.48 -51.70 35.39
CA HIS A 29 -22.97 -50.60 34.59
C HIS A 29 -21.99 -49.41 34.57
N GLN A 30 -21.39 -49.08 35.71
CA GLN A 30 -20.39 -48.00 35.79
C GLN A 30 -19.12 -48.35 35.01
N LEU A 31 -18.66 -49.60 35.08
CA LEU A 31 -17.50 -50.08 34.33
C LEU A 31 -17.76 -50.03 32.82
N SER A 32 -18.94 -50.44 32.37
CA SER A 32 -19.34 -50.37 30.96
C SER A 32 -19.46 -48.94 30.45
N LYS A 33 -19.97 -48.00 31.28
CA LYS A 33 -19.96 -46.57 30.92
C LYS A 33 -18.55 -46.03 30.78
N LEU A 34 -17.65 -46.44 31.69
CA LEU A 34 -16.27 -45.99 31.67
C LEU A 34 -15.54 -46.52 30.42
N ASP A 35 -15.72 -47.79 30.10
CA ASP A 35 -15.15 -48.43 28.90
C ASP A 35 -15.66 -47.78 27.61
N ASN A 36 -16.98 -47.54 27.51
CA ASN A 36 -17.57 -46.84 26.37
C ASN A 36 -17.08 -45.39 26.26
N SER A 37 -16.92 -44.68 27.39
CA SER A 37 -16.38 -43.33 27.40
C SER A 37 -14.91 -43.27 27.03
N LEU A 38 -14.13 -44.30 27.42
CA LEU A 38 -12.73 -44.43 27.08
C LEU A 38 -12.56 -44.79 25.61
N ALA A 39 -13.40 -45.66 25.06
CA ALA A 39 -13.44 -45.98 23.63
C ALA A 39 -13.88 -44.78 22.78
N ALA A 40 -14.77 -43.93 23.30
CA ALA A 40 -15.17 -42.67 22.64
C ALA A 40 -14.10 -41.57 22.75
N ALA A 41 -13.32 -41.53 23.84
CA ALA A 41 -12.22 -40.60 24.00
C ALA A 41 -10.96 -41.05 23.23
N ALA A 42 -10.73 -42.35 23.14
CA ALA A 42 -9.75 -43.00 22.27
C ALA A 42 -10.38 -43.36 20.91
N ASP A 43 -11.34 -42.56 20.45
CA ASP A 43 -12.01 -42.83 19.19
C ASP A 43 -10.99 -42.74 18.06
N LYS A 44 -10.91 -43.83 17.29
CA LYS A 44 -9.97 -43.98 16.18
C LYS A 44 -10.11 -42.84 15.17
N SER A 45 -11.32 -42.31 15.00
CA SER A 45 -11.56 -41.17 14.10
C SER A 45 -10.84 -39.89 14.54
N SER A 46 -10.73 -39.66 15.86
CA SER A 46 -10.03 -38.49 16.40
C SER A 46 -8.51 -38.62 16.23
N LEU A 47 -7.98 -39.83 16.38
CA LEU A 47 -6.56 -40.14 16.15
C LEU A 47 -6.22 -40.02 14.66
N ASP A 48 -7.05 -40.59 13.77
CA ASP A 48 -6.93 -40.46 12.33
C ASP A 48 -7.02 -38.99 11.88
N ALA A 49 -7.90 -38.20 12.51
CA ALA A 49 -8.02 -36.77 12.23
C ALA A 49 -6.79 -35.96 12.69
N ILE A 50 -6.15 -36.35 13.80
CA ILE A 50 -4.90 -35.73 14.25
C ILE A 50 -3.75 -36.10 13.33
N LEU A 51 -3.62 -37.37 12.93
CA LEU A 51 -2.60 -37.82 11.98
C LEU A 51 -2.75 -37.11 10.64
N ALA A 52 -3.96 -37.03 10.09
CA ALA A 52 -4.23 -36.31 8.85
C ALA A 52 -3.92 -34.80 8.93
N ARG A 53 -4.07 -34.21 10.13
CA ARG A 53 -3.65 -32.81 10.36
C ARG A 53 -2.14 -32.69 10.42
N LEU A 54 -1.45 -33.67 10.98
CA LEU A 54 0.02 -33.68 11.06
C LEU A 54 0.62 -33.79 9.65
N ASP A 55 0.13 -34.72 8.84
CA ASP A 55 0.55 -34.87 7.42
C ASP A 55 0.32 -33.58 6.63
N ARG A 56 -0.82 -32.92 6.84
CA ARG A 56 -1.12 -31.63 6.21
C ARG A 56 -0.19 -30.52 6.68
N VAL A 57 0.19 -30.52 7.96
CA VAL A 57 1.14 -29.52 8.49
C VAL A 57 2.52 -29.77 7.90
N ASP A 58 2.94 -31.03 7.78
CA ASP A 58 4.21 -31.43 7.20
C ASP A 58 4.30 -31.03 5.72
N GLU A 59 3.28 -31.35 4.91
CA GLU A 59 3.18 -30.93 3.51
C GLU A 59 3.25 -29.39 3.37
N ARG A 60 2.58 -28.66 4.25
CA ARG A 60 2.64 -27.19 4.26
C ARG A 60 4.01 -26.67 4.67
N LEU A 61 4.73 -27.37 5.56
CA LEU A 61 6.06 -27.00 6.00
C LEU A 61 7.06 -27.22 4.86
N ASP A 62 7.02 -28.35 4.17
CA ASP A 62 7.82 -28.65 2.98
C ASP A 62 7.57 -27.63 1.86
N THR A 63 6.30 -27.26 1.65
CA THR A 63 5.95 -26.24 0.65
C THR A 63 6.50 -24.86 1.00
N VAL A 64 6.60 -24.54 2.30
CA VAL A 64 7.13 -23.27 2.80
C VAL A 64 8.66 -23.27 2.80
N ASP A 65 9.29 -24.39 3.14
CA ASP A 65 10.75 -24.56 3.15
C ASP A 65 11.31 -24.52 1.71
N GLY A 66 10.59 -25.11 0.75
CA GLY A 66 10.92 -25.02 -0.68
C GLY A 66 10.70 -23.64 -1.30
N LYS A 67 10.01 -22.73 -0.62
CA LYS A 67 9.77 -21.36 -1.09
C LYS A 67 10.81 -20.47 -0.45
N HIS A 68 11.73 -19.91 -1.23
CA HIS A 68 12.80 -19.03 -0.76
C HIS A 68 12.24 -17.90 0.13
N LEU A 69 12.23 -18.13 1.43
CA LEU A 69 11.87 -17.15 2.43
C LEU A 69 13.00 -16.14 2.45
N VAL A 70 12.66 -14.86 2.30
CA VAL A 70 13.65 -13.78 2.30
C VAL A 70 14.44 -13.88 3.60
N SER A 71 15.73 -14.22 3.49
CA SER A 71 16.59 -14.32 4.66
C SER A 71 16.77 -12.93 5.25
N ASN A 72 17.07 -12.86 6.56
CA ASN A 72 17.44 -11.61 7.19
C ASN A 72 18.66 -10.98 6.48
N ASP A 73 19.57 -11.82 5.98
CA ASP A 73 20.74 -11.38 5.22
C ASP A 73 20.37 -10.77 3.86
N ASP A 74 19.38 -11.31 3.16
CA ASP A 74 18.89 -10.75 1.90
C ASP A 74 18.25 -9.38 2.13
N PHE A 75 17.45 -9.26 3.19
CA PHE A 75 16.83 -7.99 3.56
C PHE A 75 17.89 -6.94 3.92
N ARG A 76 18.89 -7.30 4.73
CA ARG A 76 20.00 -6.40 5.09
C ARG A 76 20.82 -6.00 3.88
N SER A 77 21.10 -6.94 2.98
CA SER A 77 21.82 -6.69 1.72
C SER A 77 21.03 -5.72 0.83
N GLY A 78 19.71 -5.92 0.72
CA GLY A 78 18.81 -5.01 0.00
C GLY A 78 18.78 -3.61 0.60
N GLN A 79 18.70 -3.51 1.93
CA GLN A 79 18.72 -2.23 2.64
C GLN A 79 20.05 -1.48 2.43
N GLN A 80 21.18 -2.20 2.47
CA GLN A 80 22.50 -1.61 2.22
C GLN A 80 22.64 -1.12 0.78
N ALA A 81 22.18 -1.93 -0.19
CA ALA A 81 22.19 -1.54 -1.60
C ALA A 81 21.34 -0.29 -1.86
N LEU A 82 20.20 -0.15 -1.18
CA LEU A 82 19.36 1.03 -1.27
C LEU A 82 20.06 2.26 -0.66
N SER A 83 20.69 2.13 0.51
CA SER A 83 21.46 3.21 1.13
C SER A 83 22.56 3.72 0.21
N ASN A 84 23.37 2.81 -0.33
CA ASN A 84 24.46 3.17 -1.25
C ASN A 84 23.95 3.90 -2.51
N ARG A 85 22.78 3.52 -3.03
CA ARG A 85 22.16 4.19 -4.19
C ARG A 85 21.67 5.60 -3.84
N ILE A 86 21.11 5.79 -2.65
CA ILE A 86 20.70 7.12 -2.17
C ILE A 86 21.92 8.02 -2.02
N ASP A 87 22.99 7.51 -1.40
CA ASP A 87 24.23 8.26 -1.22
C ASP A 87 24.85 8.65 -2.57
N ALA A 88 24.85 7.75 -3.55
CA ALA A 88 25.34 8.03 -4.90
C ALA A 88 24.50 9.10 -5.62
N VAL A 89 23.17 9.04 -5.50
CA VAL A 89 22.26 10.06 -6.09
C VAL A 89 22.47 11.42 -5.41
N GLN A 90 22.65 11.45 -4.09
CA GLN A 90 22.88 12.68 -3.35
C GLN A 90 24.22 13.32 -3.71
N ALA A 91 25.28 12.51 -3.88
CA ALA A 91 26.58 12.99 -4.33
C ALA A 91 26.48 13.62 -5.72
N PHE A 92 25.81 12.94 -6.67
CA PHE A 92 25.61 13.45 -8.01
C PHE A 92 24.77 14.73 -8.04
N ALA A 93 23.71 14.82 -7.23
CA ALA A 93 22.90 16.02 -7.12
C ALA A 93 23.69 17.21 -6.58
N THR A 94 24.57 16.97 -5.60
CA THR A 94 25.42 18.01 -5.01
C THR A 94 26.47 18.49 -6.00
N GLU A 95 27.11 17.56 -6.73
CA GLU A 95 28.07 17.87 -7.79
C GLU A 95 27.43 18.69 -8.91
N THR A 96 26.25 18.26 -9.39
CA THR A 96 25.49 18.97 -10.43
C THR A 96 25.10 20.38 -9.97
N ALA A 97 24.69 20.55 -8.71
CA ALA A 97 24.36 21.86 -8.15
C ALA A 97 25.60 22.78 -8.07
N GLN A 98 26.75 22.22 -7.70
CA GLN A 98 28.01 22.95 -7.63
C GLN A 98 28.52 23.36 -9.02
N ASP A 99 28.40 22.49 -10.02
CA ASP A 99 28.75 22.79 -11.40
C ASP A 99 27.84 23.85 -12.01
N LEU A 100 26.53 23.79 -11.73
CA LEU A 100 25.60 24.84 -12.16
C LEU A 100 25.93 26.18 -11.49
N SER A 101 26.31 26.18 -10.21
CA SER A 101 26.74 27.40 -9.53
C SER A 101 28.05 27.97 -10.08
N ARG A 102 29.01 27.11 -10.44
CA ARG A 102 30.27 27.54 -11.09
C ARG A 102 30.01 28.09 -12.49
N ASN A 103 29.21 27.40 -13.30
CA ASN A 103 28.88 27.83 -14.65
C ASN A 103 28.11 29.16 -14.66
N THR A 104 27.19 29.37 -13.71
CA THR A 104 26.46 30.63 -13.58
C THR A 104 27.37 31.78 -13.11
N ALA A 105 28.33 31.52 -12.23
CA ALA A 105 29.35 32.50 -11.85
C ALA A 105 30.23 32.90 -13.05
N SER A 106 30.77 31.93 -13.79
CA SER A 106 31.58 32.19 -15.00
C SER A 106 30.78 32.89 -16.11
N ALA A 107 29.49 32.58 -16.26
CA ALA A 107 28.61 33.29 -17.19
C ALA A 107 28.37 34.75 -16.74
N GLY A 108 28.26 34.99 -15.44
CA GLY A 108 28.17 36.34 -14.87
C GLY A 108 29.42 37.17 -15.11
N GLU A 109 30.61 36.57 -14.95
CA GLU A 109 31.90 37.19 -15.25
C GLU A 109 32.05 37.52 -16.74
N LEU A 110 31.68 36.58 -17.62
CA LEU A 110 31.70 36.81 -19.07
C LEU A 110 30.74 37.93 -19.47
N LYS A 111 29.54 37.98 -18.87
CA LYS A 111 28.57 39.05 -19.11
C LYS A 111 29.11 40.41 -18.65
N ALA A 112 29.73 40.48 -17.47
CA ALA A 112 30.35 41.72 -16.98
C ALA A 112 31.53 42.16 -17.86
N SER A 113 32.32 41.21 -18.36
CA SER A 113 33.37 41.48 -19.35
C SER A 113 32.79 42.02 -20.66
N LEU A 114 31.68 41.44 -21.14
CA LEU A 114 30.97 41.88 -22.33
C LEU A 114 30.42 43.30 -22.17
N GLU A 115 29.82 43.61 -21.02
CA GLU A 115 29.29 44.94 -20.70
C GLU A 115 30.40 46.00 -20.56
N THR A 116 31.57 45.59 -20.06
CA THR A 116 32.77 46.44 -20.02
C THR A 116 33.31 46.73 -21.42
N VAL A 117 33.35 45.72 -22.29
CA VAL A 117 33.78 45.88 -23.69
C VAL A 117 32.78 46.74 -24.47
N ASP A 118 31.48 46.52 -24.28
CA ASP A 118 30.43 47.35 -24.88
C ASP A 118 30.53 48.82 -24.42
N SER A 119 30.76 49.04 -23.12
CA SER A 119 30.97 50.37 -22.56
C SER A 119 32.20 51.06 -23.17
N ARG A 120 33.31 50.33 -23.36
CA ARG A 120 34.51 50.85 -24.04
C ARG A 120 34.27 51.15 -25.52
N LEU A 121 33.51 50.31 -26.21
CA LEU A 121 33.09 50.56 -27.59
C LEU A 121 32.17 51.79 -27.69
N GLN A 122 31.28 51.99 -26.71
CA GLN A 122 30.45 53.19 -26.62
C GLN A 122 31.26 54.44 -26.27
N GLU A 123 32.32 54.35 -25.47
CA GLU A 123 33.23 55.49 -25.24
C GLU A 123 34.05 55.83 -26.49
N LEU A 124 34.51 54.83 -27.23
CA LEU A 124 35.18 55.03 -28.51
C LEU A 124 34.23 55.58 -29.57
N SER A 125 32.99 55.09 -29.63
CA SER A 125 31.97 55.62 -30.53
C SER A 125 31.52 57.02 -30.13
N LYS A 126 31.39 57.34 -28.83
CA LYS A 126 31.15 58.71 -28.35
C LYS A 126 32.32 59.66 -28.64
N SER A 127 33.56 59.16 -28.60
CA SER A 127 34.73 59.92 -29.03
C SER A 127 34.74 60.15 -30.55
N GLN A 128 34.16 59.23 -31.32
CA GLN A 128 33.97 59.34 -32.77
C GLN A 128 32.70 60.11 -33.19
N VAL A 129 31.76 60.32 -32.28
CA VAL A 129 30.48 61.05 -32.48
C VAL A 129 30.51 62.48 -31.90
N LYS A 130 31.72 63.04 -31.67
CA LYS A 130 31.89 64.51 -31.59
C LYS A 130 31.76 65.22 -32.95
N GLN A 131 31.40 64.48 -33.98
CA GLN A 131 30.97 65.00 -35.27
C GLN A 131 29.59 64.38 -35.57
N SER A 132 28.60 65.25 -35.74
CA SER A 132 27.19 64.97 -36.07
C SER A 132 26.21 64.92 -34.91
N LEU A 133 25.68 66.12 -34.68
CA LEU A 133 24.44 66.57 -34.07
C LEU A 133 23.19 65.67 -34.23
N ASP A 134 22.34 65.81 -33.20
CA ASP A 134 20.88 66.04 -33.21
C ASP A 134 19.86 64.94 -32.80
N ALA A 135 18.96 65.42 -31.93
CA ALA A 135 17.53 65.12 -31.77
C ALA A 135 17.03 63.93 -30.91
N VAL A 136 16.59 64.27 -29.68
CA VAL A 136 15.50 63.68 -28.86
C VAL A 136 14.15 64.04 -29.55
N PRO A 137 12.99 63.32 -29.46
CA PRO A 137 12.32 62.96 -28.19
C PRO A 137 11.29 61.80 -28.10
N LYS A 138 11.02 61.40 -26.83
CA LYS A 138 9.73 61.04 -26.15
C LYS A 138 8.70 60.12 -26.85
N SER A 139 8.10 59.18 -26.08
CA SER A 139 6.70 59.30 -25.60
C SER A 139 6.16 58.05 -24.85
N LYS A 140 5.72 58.32 -23.61
CA LYS A 140 4.49 57.92 -22.88
C LYS A 140 4.04 56.46 -22.67
N ALA A 141 3.78 56.24 -21.38
CA ALA A 141 2.90 55.29 -20.73
C ALA A 141 1.45 55.25 -21.24
N VAL A 142 0.80 54.09 -21.09
CA VAL A 142 -0.66 53.98 -20.85
C VAL A 142 -0.97 52.82 -19.90
N THR A 143 -1.62 53.19 -18.80
CA THR A 143 -2.32 52.38 -17.80
C THR A 143 -3.66 51.88 -18.34
N ARG A 144 -4.07 50.63 -18.05
CA ARG A 144 -5.46 50.36 -17.60
C ARG A 144 -5.67 48.96 -17.00
N LYS A 145 -6.20 48.97 -15.78
CA LYS A 145 -6.88 47.86 -15.10
C LYS A 145 -8.16 47.47 -15.85
N THR A 146 -8.61 46.22 -15.70
CA THR A 146 -9.95 45.93 -15.14
C THR A 146 -10.07 44.46 -14.73
N HIS A 147 -10.70 44.31 -13.57
CA HIS A 147 -11.09 43.09 -12.87
C HIS A 147 -12.46 42.65 -13.41
N HIS A 148 -12.68 41.35 -13.65
CA HIS A 148 -14.04 40.82 -13.74
C HIS A 148 -14.14 39.49 -12.99
N THR A 149 -14.81 39.58 -11.85
CA THR A 149 -15.47 38.48 -11.15
C THR A 149 -16.73 38.08 -11.90
N GLN A 150 -16.90 36.79 -12.22
CA GLN A 150 -18.22 36.21 -12.47
C GLN A 150 -18.35 34.88 -11.73
N LYS A 151 -19.48 34.77 -11.04
CA LYS A 151 -19.95 33.68 -10.19
C LYS A 151 -21.01 32.87 -10.98
N PRO A 152 -21.66 31.90 -10.34
CA PRO A 152 -21.52 30.45 -10.53
C PRO A 152 -22.44 29.91 -11.66
N ASN A 153 -22.09 28.78 -12.29
CA ASN A 153 -23.06 28.05 -13.10
C ASN A 153 -23.13 26.57 -12.74
N SER A 154 -24.37 26.10 -12.65
CA SER A 154 -24.81 24.80 -12.15
C SER A 154 -24.75 23.74 -13.24
N MET A 155 -24.22 22.58 -12.86
CA MET A 155 -24.53 21.23 -13.31
C MET A 155 -24.85 20.99 -14.79
N THR A 156 -23.83 20.50 -15.50
CA THR A 156 -23.97 19.42 -16.48
C THR A 156 -22.86 18.42 -16.14
N ILE A 157 -23.21 17.30 -15.50
CA ILE A 157 -22.25 16.27 -15.08
C ILE A 157 -21.85 15.50 -16.35
N THR A 158 -20.94 16.09 -17.11
CA THR A 158 -20.18 15.37 -18.12
C THR A 158 -19.04 14.68 -17.36
N PRO A 159 -18.80 13.37 -17.53
CA PRO A 159 -17.63 12.72 -16.96
C PRO A 159 -16.39 13.46 -17.49
N GLN A 160 -15.72 14.20 -16.61
CA GLN A 160 -14.47 14.86 -16.94
C GLN A 160 -13.48 13.74 -17.24
N ALA A 161 -12.93 13.69 -18.45
CA ALA A 161 -11.90 12.71 -18.75
C ALA A 161 -10.71 12.96 -17.82
N PRO A 162 -10.20 11.93 -17.12
CA PRO A 162 -9.05 12.10 -16.25
C PRO A 162 -7.84 12.56 -17.07
N PRO A 163 -7.05 13.54 -16.57
CA PRO A 163 -5.83 14.00 -17.24
C PRO A 163 -4.65 13.01 -17.08
N PHE A 164 -4.95 11.78 -16.68
CA PHE A 164 -4.03 10.68 -16.46
C PHE A 164 -4.68 9.38 -16.95
N THR A 165 -3.86 8.40 -17.27
CA THR A 165 -4.30 7.03 -17.55
C THR A 165 -4.11 6.19 -16.30
N VAL A 166 -5.11 5.36 -16.00
CA VAL A 166 -5.00 4.39 -14.91
C VAL A 166 -4.39 3.12 -15.46
N VAL A 167 -3.25 2.71 -14.91
CA VAL A 167 -2.48 1.53 -15.35
C VAL A 167 -2.98 0.27 -14.67
N GLY A 168 -3.30 0.33 -13.37
CA GLY A 168 -3.66 -0.85 -12.60
C GLY A 168 -3.84 -0.59 -11.11
N ILE A 169 -4.31 -1.61 -10.39
CA ILE A 169 -4.31 -1.62 -8.92
C ILE A 169 -3.17 -2.53 -8.46
N GLU A 170 -2.37 -2.03 -7.54
CA GLU A 170 -1.25 -2.76 -6.94
C GLU A 170 -1.52 -3.02 -5.45
N TYR A 171 -1.04 -4.16 -4.94
CA TYR A 171 -1.15 -4.52 -3.53
C TYR A 171 0.24 -4.59 -2.92
N ARG A 172 0.49 -3.77 -1.89
CA ARG A 172 1.78 -3.75 -1.18
C ARG A 172 1.54 -3.76 0.32
N GLY A 173 2.10 -4.76 1.01
CA GLY A 173 2.09 -4.82 2.47
C GLY A 173 0.70 -4.78 3.12
N GLY A 174 -0.33 -5.29 2.45
CA GLY A 174 -1.71 -5.24 2.96
C GLY A 174 -2.57 -4.11 2.39
N GLU A 175 -1.95 -3.14 1.71
CA GLU A 175 -2.58 -1.90 1.26
C GLU A 175 -2.76 -1.87 -0.27
N ARG A 176 -3.87 -1.30 -0.74
CA ARG A 176 -4.20 -1.14 -2.17
C ARG A 176 -3.79 0.25 -2.66
N PHE A 177 -3.06 0.27 -3.75
CA PHE A 177 -2.61 1.48 -4.43
C PHE A 177 -3.15 1.50 -5.85
N LEU A 178 -3.46 2.69 -6.35
CA LEU A 178 -3.77 2.90 -7.75
C LEU A 178 -2.52 3.38 -8.47
N SER A 179 -2.16 2.69 -9.54
CA SER A 179 -1.10 3.09 -10.47
C SER A 179 -1.69 4.04 -11.52
N VAL A 180 -1.22 5.28 -11.54
CA VAL A 180 -1.62 6.30 -12.52
C VAL A 180 -0.39 6.82 -13.26
N ALA A 181 -0.54 7.12 -14.54
CA ALA A 181 0.51 7.70 -15.38
C ALA A 181 -0.04 8.91 -16.15
N PRO A 182 0.79 9.89 -16.53
CA PRO A 182 0.38 10.94 -17.45
C PRO A 182 -0.26 10.35 -18.71
N SER A 183 -1.32 10.98 -19.22
CA SER A 183 -2.03 10.48 -20.41
C SER A 183 -1.08 10.28 -21.59
N GLY A 184 -1.08 9.07 -22.16
CA GLY A 184 -0.23 8.69 -23.29
C GLY A 184 1.19 8.22 -22.92
N SER A 185 1.54 8.20 -21.62
CA SER A 185 2.80 7.60 -21.18
C SER A 185 2.68 6.11 -20.91
N THR A 186 3.66 5.34 -21.41
CA THR A 186 3.87 3.92 -21.10
C THR A 186 5.15 3.69 -20.29
N GLN A 187 5.83 4.75 -19.86
CA GLN A 187 7.10 4.65 -19.14
C GLN A 187 6.87 4.29 -17.67
N LEU A 188 7.52 3.23 -17.19
CA LEU A 188 7.42 2.78 -15.79
C LEU A 188 7.91 3.86 -14.79
N SER A 189 8.88 4.68 -15.19
CA SER A 189 9.41 5.79 -14.38
C SER A 189 8.41 6.92 -14.14
N GLN A 190 7.32 6.97 -14.90
CA GLN A 190 6.28 8.00 -14.81
C GLN A 190 4.98 7.48 -14.17
N ILE A 191 5.02 6.26 -13.61
CA ILE A 191 3.90 5.68 -12.88
C ILE A 191 3.97 6.12 -11.42
N TYR A 192 2.88 6.71 -10.94
CA TYR A 192 2.70 7.13 -9.56
C TYR A 192 1.69 6.23 -8.86
N LEU A 193 2.00 5.88 -7.61
CA LEU A 193 1.11 5.13 -6.73
C LEU A 193 0.39 6.07 -5.78
N ILE A 194 -0.94 6.02 -5.78
CA ILE A 194 -1.79 6.82 -4.89
C ILE A 194 -2.72 5.92 -4.08
N ARG A 195 -3.04 6.34 -2.85
CA ARG A 195 -3.95 5.63 -1.95
C ARG A 195 -5.32 6.29 -1.87
N PRO A 196 -6.36 5.57 -1.41
CA PRO A 196 -7.60 6.20 -0.98
C PRO A 196 -7.31 7.34 0.02
N GLY A 197 -7.75 8.55 -0.31
CA GLY A 197 -7.48 9.80 0.39
C GLY A 197 -6.52 10.73 -0.36
N ASP A 198 -5.63 10.20 -1.21
CA ASP A 198 -4.61 10.99 -1.90
C ASP A 198 -5.15 11.73 -3.11
N VAL A 199 -4.51 12.86 -3.44
CA VAL A 199 -4.79 13.66 -4.63
C VAL A 199 -3.75 13.35 -5.69
N VAL A 200 -4.19 13.09 -6.94
CA VAL A 200 -3.28 12.91 -8.08
C VAL A 200 -2.53 14.22 -8.31
N ALA A 201 -1.19 14.16 -8.26
CA ALA A 201 -0.31 15.32 -8.31
C ALA A 201 -0.64 16.25 -9.50
N GLY A 202 -0.77 17.55 -9.23
CA GLY A 202 -1.07 18.56 -10.25
C GLY A 202 -2.53 18.58 -10.74
N THR A 203 -3.44 17.85 -10.08
CA THR A 203 -4.86 17.78 -10.47
C THR A 203 -5.79 17.97 -9.28
N SER A 204 -7.09 18.14 -9.54
CA SER A 204 -8.15 18.16 -8.53
C SER A 204 -8.76 16.78 -8.24
N TRP A 205 -8.13 15.71 -8.72
CA TRP A 205 -8.65 14.34 -8.61
C TRP A 205 -8.15 13.69 -7.33
N ARG A 206 -9.06 13.52 -6.37
CA ARG A 206 -8.79 12.76 -5.14
C ARG A 206 -9.29 11.34 -5.29
N LEU A 207 -8.49 10.35 -4.96
CA LEU A 207 -8.94 8.96 -4.92
C LEU A 207 -9.77 8.75 -3.64
N ASN A 208 -11.03 8.34 -3.76
CA ASN A 208 -11.88 8.05 -2.61
C ASN A 208 -11.86 6.57 -2.24
N ALA A 209 -11.96 5.69 -3.24
CA ALA A 209 -12.02 4.25 -3.00
C ALA A 209 -11.54 3.46 -4.22
N LEU A 210 -11.07 2.23 -3.96
CA LEU A 210 -10.69 1.24 -4.96
C LEU A 210 -11.60 0.02 -4.83
N ASP A 211 -12.32 -0.30 -5.89
CA ASP A 211 -13.29 -1.41 -5.92
C ASP A 211 -13.02 -2.32 -7.12
N GLY A 212 -12.42 -3.48 -6.85
CA GLY A 212 -12.17 -4.53 -7.84
C GLY A 212 -11.40 -4.04 -9.07
N LYS A 213 -12.12 -3.61 -10.10
CA LYS A 213 -11.60 -3.11 -11.38
C LYS A 213 -11.86 -1.62 -11.65
N SER A 214 -12.30 -0.89 -10.63
CA SER A 214 -12.74 0.50 -10.75
C SER A 214 -12.14 1.35 -9.63
N ALA A 215 -11.79 2.59 -9.98
CA ALA A 215 -11.35 3.61 -9.04
C ALA A 215 -12.41 4.70 -8.93
N ARG A 216 -12.83 5.03 -7.71
CA ARG A 216 -13.77 6.12 -7.44
C ARG A 216 -12.98 7.34 -7.03
N PHE A 217 -13.11 8.41 -7.80
CA PHE A 217 -12.49 9.70 -7.55
C PHE A 217 -13.53 10.73 -7.10
N ASP A 218 -13.08 11.69 -6.31
CA ASP A 218 -13.74 12.98 -6.12
C ASP A 218 -13.00 14.04 -6.92
N VAL A 219 -13.73 14.74 -7.80
CA VAL A 219 -13.20 15.83 -8.60
C VAL A 219 -13.91 17.10 -8.15
N ALA A 220 -13.27 17.84 -7.25
CA ALA A 220 -13.83 19.07 -6.66
C ALA A 220 -15.26 18.91 -6.11
N GLY A 221 -15.52 17.81 -5.38
CA GLY A 221 -16.83 17.49 -4.80
C GLY A 221 -17.77 16.71 -5.71
N THR A 222 -17.33 16.35 -6.94
CA THR A 222 -18.12 15.52 -7.85
C THR A 222 -17.55 14.10 -7.91
N PRO A 223 -18.32 13.07 -7.51
CA PRO A 223 -17.86 11.69 -7.58
C PRO A 223 -17.80 11.22 -9.04
N GLN A 224 -16.66 10.67 -9.44
CA GLN A 224 -16.44 10.07 -10.76
C GLN A 224 -15.86 8.67 -10.61
N THR A 225 -16.23 7.76 -11.50
CA THR A 225 -15.71 6.38 -11.50
C THR A 225 -14.93 6.14 -12.78
N VAL A 226 -13.70 5.66 -12.64
CA VAL A 226 -12.82 5.30 -13.76
C VAL A 226 -12.60 3.79 -13.71
N THR A 227 -12.97 3.11 -14.79
CA THR A 227 -12.74 1.67 -14.95
C THR A 227 -11.33 1.44 -15.49
N LEU A 228 -10.64 0.45 -14.96
CA LEU A 228 -9.31 0.04 -15.44
C LEU A 228 -9.44 -0.55 -16.85
N ALA A 229 -8.63 -0.06 -17.79
CA ALA A 229 -8.47 -0.73 -19.09
C ALA A 229 -7.68 -2.02 -18.86
N GLN A 230 -8.25 -3.16 -19.26
CA GLN A 230 -7.59 -4.47 -19.22
C GLN A 230 -6.73 -4.69 -20.47
#